data_AF-A0A2N2CJN5-F1
#
_entry.id   AF-A0A2N2CJN5-F1
#
_cell.length_a   1.000
_cell.length_b   1.000
_cell.length_c   1.000
_cell.angle_alpha   90.00
_cell.angle_beta   90.00
_cell.angle_gamma   90.00
#
_symmetry.space_group_name_H-M   'P 1'
#
loop_
_entity.id
_entity.type
_entity.pdbx_description
1 polymer ?
#
loop_
_entity_poly.entity_id
_entity_poly.type
_entity_poly.pdbx_seq_one_letter_code
_entity_poly.pdbx_strand_id
1 'polypeptide(L)'
;MNSRLAVLDRLVNGENITVIASIEAYSNILMDRKSYQELSFNVNNGIEVDIQDVSRKLTEMGYSNVSFIEGKGQYTIRGGIIDVFSPYHDNPCRIELFDNEIDSLRIFDPKTQRSIENIKSYRVIPCCEILLSPDQAESVRQKMENSIESRMSSISELNDKRAMEENLRRLGEKAGEALRNGDYIYNIEFFSPYLPIKTYNVGDYLENDAVVVFHEPNAIRESRKDSYDDFIMKFTELYGKGQVISEQEHIFNDFHQSISNIKTRLSLMLYNNTLKNNIDFHVEKLVSVRSRESNQYYAKIDELAKDINRLKYNGYKIYLELGSEETANKIQDSLKKSDCDVALAFNLKKELLSGQAAIVIGYAERGIDFPDLKLMVITEKDILGSKIRRKKSPKKHKASKIDTFTDLKPGDYVVHEHHGIGI
;
A
#
# COMPACT_ATOMS: atom_id res chain seq x y z
N MET A 1 2.82 -2.33 4.22
CA MET A 1 3.98 -2.87 3.48
C MET A 1 3.62 -4.10 2.65
N ASN A 2 3.09 -5.18 3.23
CA ASN A 2 2.82 -6.44 2.51
C ASN A 2 1.95 -6.30 1.23
N SER A 3 0.93 -5.44 1.24
CA SER A 3 0.11 -5.19 0.04
C SER A 3 0.87 -4.49 -1.09
N ARG A 4 1.93 -3.71 -0.79
CA ARG A 4 2.75 -3.03 -1.81
C ARG A 4 3.62 -4.03 -2.56
N LEU A 5 4.30 -4.93 -1.85
CA LEU A 5 5.13 -5.98 -2.46
C LEU A 5 4.29 -6.89 -3.37
N ALA A 6 3.08 -7.25 -2.94
CA ALA A 6 2.16 -8.00 -3.80
C ALA A 6 1.80 -7.23 -5.08
N VAL A 7 1.56 -5.91 -5.01
CA VAL A 7 1.32 -5.07 -6.20
C VAL A 7 2.56 -5.01 -7.11
N LEU A 8 3.76 -4.83 -6.55
CA LEU A 8 5.01 -4.81 -7.33
C LEU A 8 5.22 -6.13 -8.07
N ASP A 9 4.97 -7.26 -7.42
CA ASP A 9 5.09 -8.56 -8.07
C ASP A 9 4.09 -8.73 -9.22
N ARG A 10 2.84 -8.28 -9.05
CA ARG A 10 1.85 -8.28 -10.14
C ARG A 10 2.27 -7.42 -11.32
N LEU A 11 2.87 -6.25 -11.06
CA LEU A 11 3.46 -5.38 -12.09
C LEU A 11 4.65 -6.05 -12.79
N VAL A 12 5.56 -6.69 -12.03
CA VAL A 12 6.71 -7.41 -12.58
C VAL A 12 6.26 -8.49 -13.56
N ASN A 13 5.19 -9.21 -13.22
CA ASN A 13 4.59 -10.25 -14.07
C ASN A 13 3.72 -9.69 -15.22
N GLY A 14 3.60 -8.37 -15.39
CA GLY A 14 2.85 -7.75 -16.48
C GLY A 14 1.34 -7.94 -16.36
N GLU A 15 0.81 -8.13 -15.14
CA GLU A 15 -0.64 -8.20 -14.95
C GLU A 15 -1.30 -6.87 -15.31
N ASN A 16 -2.42 -6.92 -16.04
CA ASN A 16 -3.20 -5.74 -16.40
C ASN A 16 -4.02 -5.27 -15.18
N ILE A 17 -3.43 -4.37 -14.39
CA ILE A 17 -3.98 -3.90 -13.12
C ILE A 17 -4.01 -2.37 -13.06
N THR A 18 -4.99 -1.83 -12.32
CA THR A 18 -5.01 -0.41 -11.95
C THR A 18 -4.31 -0.23 -10.61
N VAL A 19 -3.28 0.61 -10.57
CA VAL A 19 -2.57 0.98 -9.34
C VAL A 19 -3.00 2.38 -8.91
N ILE A 20 -3.47 2.50 -7.67
CA ILE A 20 -3.80 3.79 -7.05
C ILE A 20 -2.75 4.04 -5.96
N ALA A 21 -2.03 5.15 -6.06
CA ALA A 21 -0.99 5.53 -5.11
C ALA A 21 -1.07 7.04 -4.80
N SER A 22 -0.74 7.41 -3.56
CA SER A 22 -0.42 8.79 -3.23
C SER A 22 0.98 9.15 -3.74
N ILE A 23 1.33 10.43 -3.77
CA ILE A 23 2.67 10.86 -4.21
C ILE A 23 3.77 10.38 -3.25
N GLU A 24 3.46 10.24 -1.97
CA GLU A 24 4.37 9.68 -0.97
C GLU A 24 4.64 8.20 -1.28
N ALA A 25 3.58 7.40 -1.44
CA ALA A 25 3.70 5.98 -1.76
C ALA A 25 4.40 5.76 -3.11
N TYR A 26 4.16 6.64 -4.08
CA TYR A 26 4.81 6.65 -5.38
C TYR A 26 6.30 6.99 -5.27
N SER A 27 6.70 7.91 -4.39
CA SER A 27 8.09 8.37 -4.28
C SER A 27 9.00 7.46 -3.45
N ASN A 28 8.46 6.36 -2.90
CA ASN A 28 9.26 5.35 -2.23
C ASN A 28 10.34 4.78 -3.14
N ILE A 29 11.50 4.51 -2.55
CA ILE A 29 12.63 3.94 -3.26
C ILE A 29 12.49 2.42 -3.33
N LEU A 30 12.62 1.90 -4.55
CA LEU A 30 12.56 0.49 -4.88
C LEU A 30 13.88 0.04 -5.53
N MET A 31 14.18 -1.25 -5.42
CA MET A 31 15.14 -1.94 -6.29
C MET A 31 14.65 -1.93 -7.75
N ASP A 32 15.51 -2.31 -8.68
CA ASP A 32 15.10 -2.41 -10.08
C ASP A 32 14.18 -3.63 -10.34
N ARG A 33 13.36 -3.51 -11.38
CA ARG A 33 12.41 -4.55 -11.80
C ARG A 33 13.07 -5.90 -12.06
N LYS A 34 14.27 -5.92 -12.64
CA LYS A 34 14.97 -7.16 -13.02
C LYS A 34 15.49 -7.88 -11.77
N SER A 35 16.14 -7.17 -10.85
CA SER A 35 16.57 -7.74 -9.56
C SER A 35 15.40 -8.32 -8.78
N TYR A 36 14.27 -7.59 -8.72
CA TYR A 36 13.05 -8.10 -8.07
C TYR A 36 12.56 -9.41 -8.71
N GLN A 37 12.56 -9.48 -10.04
CA GLN A 37 12.14 -10.64 -10.80
C GLN A 37 13.07 -11.84 -10.59
N GLU A 38 14.38 -11.63 -10.60
CA GLU A 38 15.39 -12.69 -10.42
C GLU A 38 15.35 -13.31 -9.02
N LEU A 39 14.97 -12.54 -8.01
CA LEU A 39 14.79 -13.02 -6.64
C LEU A 39 13.46 -13.75 -6.41
N SER A 40 12.45 -13.47 -7.23
CA SER A 40 11.11 -14.06 -7.09
C SER A 40 11.04 -15.43 -7.77
N PHE A 41 10.48 -16.43 -7.10
CA PHE A 41 10.36 -17.78 -7.66
C PHE A 41 9.06 -18.49 -7.28
N ASN A 42 8.69 -19.49 -8.09
CA ASN A 42 7.57 -20.38 -7.79
C ASN A 42 8.12 -21.70 -7.26
N VAL A 43 7.57 -22.14 -6.13
CA VAL A 43 7.77 -23.48 -5.58
C VAL A 43 6.69 -24.37 -6.15
N ASN A 44 7.05 -25.52 -6.72
CA ASN A 44 6.10 -26.51 -7.26
C ASN A 44 6.46 -27.91 -6.75
N ASN A 45 5.48 -28.81 -6.74
CA ASN A 45 5.74 -30.23 -6.42
C ASN A 45 6.69 -30.86 -7.44
N GLY A 46 7.47 -31.84 -7.00
CA GLY A 46 8.37 -32.63 -7.83
C GLY A 46 9.69 -31.95 -8.19
N ILE A 47 10.01 -30.83 -7.54
CA ILE A 47 11.28 -30.12 -7.72
C ILE A 47 12.25 -30.55 -6.62
N GLU A 48 13.47 -30.92 -7.01
CA GLU A 48 14.57 -31.13 -6.06
C GLU A 48 15.08 -29.80 -5.50
N VAL A 49 15.31 -29.76 -4.18
CA VAL A 49 15.78 -28.59 -3.46
C VAL A 49 16.92 -28.93 -2.51
N ASP A 50 17.93 -28.06 -2.50
CA ASP A 50 18.94 -28.04 -1.45
C ASP A 50 18.48 -27.11 -0.32
N ILE A 51 18.34 -27.66 0.88
CA ILE A 51 17.84 -26.94 2.06
C ILE A 51 18.74 -25.76 2.44
N GLN A 52 20.07 -25.89 2.28
CA GLN A 52 21.01 -24.81 2.58
C GLN A 52 20.86 -23.68 1.57
N ASP A 53 20.69 -24.01 0.29
CA ASP A 53 20.44 -23.00 -0.75
C ASP A 53 19.09 -22.30 -0.56
N VAL A 54 18.04 -23.02 -0.17
CA VAL A 54 16.73 -22.42 0.14
C VAL A 54 16.85 -21.47 1.33
N SER A 55 17.50 -21.89 2.42
CA SER A 55 17.71 -21.05 3.59
C SER A 55 18.50 -19.78 3.23
N ARG A 56 19.58 -19.92 2.45
CA ARG A 56 20.39 -18.79 1.99
C ARG A 56 19.55 -17.82 1.16
N LYS A 57 18.82 -18.30 0.14
CA LYS A 57 17.97 -17.47 -0.71
C LYS A 57 16.89 -16.73 0.07
N LEU A 58 16.19 -17.41 0.99
CA LEU A 58 15.16 -16.78 1.81
C LEU A 58 15.75 -15.66 2.68
N THR A 59 16.92 -15.88 3.29
CA THR A 59 17.61 -14.83 4.04
C THR A 59 18.06 -13.68 3.13
N GLU A 60 18.61 -13.94 1.94
CA GLU A 60 18.97 -12.92 0.95
C GLU A 60 17.76 -12.10 0.47
N MET A 61 16.56 -12.71 0.46
CA MET A 61 15.29 -12.05 0.13
C MET A 61 14.70 -11.24 1.31
N GLY A 62 15.37 -11.21 2.46
CA GLY A 62 14.96 -10.50 3.67
C GLY A 62 13.95 -11.24 4.53
N TYR A 63 13.86 -12.56 4.43
CA TYR A 63 13.03 -13.35 5.34
C TYR A 63 13.77 -13.63 6.66
N SER A 64 13.02 -13.61 7.76
CA SER A 64 13.53 -13.96 9.09
C SER A 64 13.35 -15.44 9.38
N ASN A 65 14.43 -16.12 9.77
CA ASN A 65 14.36 -17.49 10.27
C ASN A 65 13.83 -17.47 11.70
N VAL A 66 12.69 -18.10 11.92
CA VAL A 66 11.99 -18.13 13.20
C VAL A 66 11.72 -19.55 13.66
N SER A 67 11.48 -19.72 14.95
CA SER A 67 10.98 -20.98 15.46
C SER A 67 9.58 -21.26 14.92
N PHE A 68 8.69 -20.27 14.83
CA PHE A 68 7.30 -20.47 14.45
C PHE A 68 6.76 -19.32 13.59
N ILE A 69 5.97 -19.66 12.57
CA ILE A 69 5.42 -18.69 11.62
C ILE A 69 4.20 -17.99 12.23
N GLU A 70 4.32 -16.70 12.48
CA GLU A 70 3.25 -15.83 12.97
C GLU A 70 2.85 -14.76 11.93
N GLY A 71 3.76 -14.41 11.02
CA GLY A 71 3.57 -13.32 10.07
C GLY A 71 4.34 -13.49 8.76
N LYS A 72 4.00 -12.63 7.80
CA LYS A 72 4.64 -12.54 6.47
C LYS A 72 6.13 -12.21 6.62
N GLY A 73 6.94 -12.74 5.72
CA GLY A 73 8.40 -12.59 5.72
C GLY A 73 9.12 -13.46 6.73
N GLN A 74 8.46 -14.50 7.24
CA GLN A 74 9.07 -15.48 8.13
C GLN A 74 9.21 -16.82 7.41
N TYR A 75 10.23 -17.57 7.78
CA TYR A 75 10.39 -18.96 7.39
C TYR A 75 10.95 -19.81 8.53
N THR A 76 10.76 -21.12 8.45
CA THR A 76 11.40 -22.09 9.34
C THR A 76 11.72 -23.36 8.58
N ILE A 77 12.78 -24.05 8.97
CA ILE A 77 13.22 -25.32 8.39
C ILE A 77 13.38 -26.32 9.52
N ARG A 78 12.67 -27.44 9.44
CA ARG A 78 12.63 -28.48 10.47
C ARG A 78 12.68 -29.86 9.83
N GLY A 79 13.88 -30.40 9.67
CA GLY A 79 14.08 -31.65 8.93
C GLY A 79 13.58 -31.50 7.49
N GLY A 80 12.70 -32.39 7.04
CA GLY A 80 12.08 -32.34 5.71
C GLY A 80 10.89 -31.38 5.57
N ILE A 81 10.73 -30.39 6.46
CA ILE A 81 9.62 -29.43 6.39
C ILE A 81 10.17 -28.02 6.31
N ILE A 82 9.69 -27.25 5.34
CA ILE A 82 9.96 -25.83 5.21
C ILE A 82 8.62 -25.09 5.28
N ASP A 83 8.40 -24.29 6.32
CA ASP A 83 7.26 -23.36 6.34
C ASP A 83 7.74 -21.98 5.92
N VAL A 84 7.01 -21.34 5.01
CA VAL A 84 7.33 -19.99 4.51
C VAL A 84 6.06 -19.16 4.38
N PHE A 85 6.12 -17.89 4.81
CA PHE A 85 5.01 -16.95 4.66
C PHE A 85 5.39 -15.81 3.71
N SER A 86 5.14 -16.02 2.42
CA SER A 86 5.40 -15.01 1.40
C SER A 86 4.41 -13.84 1.49
N PRO A 87 4.86 -12.58 1.30
CA PRO A 87 3.97 -11.43 1.42
C PRO A 87 2.92 -11.35 0.31
N TYR A 88 3.11 -12.09 -0.79
CA TYR A 88 2.16 -12.24 -1.90
C TYR A 88 0.85 -12.92 -1.48
N HIS A 89 0.92 -13.88 -0.55
CA HIS A 89 -0.23 -14.72 -0.19
C HIS A 89 -0.89 -14.26 1.10
N ASP A 90 -2.14 -14.67 1.31
CA ASP A 90 -2.87 -14.40 2.57
C ASP A 90 -2.51 -15.38 3.69
N ASN A 91 -2.00 -16.56 3.34
CA ASN A 91 -1.63 -17.62 4.28
C ASN A 91 -0.23 -18.19 3.97
N PRO A 92 0.47 -18.72 4.99
CA PRO A 92 1.74 -19.41 4.80
C PRO A 92 1.57 -20.76 4.10
N CYS A 93 2.66 -21.23 3.52
CA CYS A 93 2.76 -22.54 2.91
C CYS A 93 3.77 -23.41 3.66
N ARG A 94 3.35 -24.64 3.93
CA ARG A 94 4.19 -25.75 4.36
C ARG A 94 4.61 -26.56 3.15
N ILE A 95 5.92 -26.70 2.98
CA ILE A 95 6.59 -27.47 1.94
C ILE A 95 7.12 -28.73 2.62
N GLU A 96 6.52 -29.88 2.30
CA GLU A 96 6.95 -31.19 2.80
C GLU A 96 7.88 -31.83 1.76
N LEU A 97 9.06 -32.24 2.21
CA LEU A 97 10.10 -32.87 1.41
C LEU A 97 10.12 -34.38 1.65
N PHE A 98 10.37 -35.15 0.58
CA PHE A 98 10.77 -36.54 0.64
C PHE A 98 12.20 -36.63 0.10
N ASP A 99 13.14 -37.02 0.97
CA ASP A 99 14.59 -36.84 0.74
C ASP A 99 14.95 -35.38 0.39
N ASN A 100 15.23 -35.09 -0.88
CA ASN A 100 15.53 -33.75 -1.40
C ASN A 100 14.45 -33.23 -2.38
N GLU A 101 13.35 -33.95 -2.58
CA GLU A 101 12.29 -33.59 -3.52
C GLU A 101 11.06 -33.02 -2.80
N ILE A 102 10.42 -31.99 -3.36
CA ILE A 102 9.16 -31.45 -2.85
C ILE A 102 8.02 -32.43 -3.12
N ASP A 103 7.55 -33.10 -2.07
CA ASP A 103 6.43 -34.05 -2.11
C ASP A 103 5.07 -33.33 -2.11
N SER A 104 4.86 -32.39 -1.18
CA SER A 104 3.60 -31.67 -1.10
C SER A 104 3.69 -30.24 -0.60
N LEU A 105 2.76 -29.41 -1.07
CA LEU A 105 2.58 -28.02 -0.66
C LEU A 105 1.21 -27.85 -0.01
N ARG A 106 1.19 -27.32 1.22
CA ARG A 106 -0.03 -27.13 2.02
C ARG A 106 -0.15 -25.71 2.52
N ILE A 107 -1.28 -25.06 2.27
CA ILE A 107 -1.64 -23.84 2.98
C ILE A 107 -2.03 -24.21 4.41
N PHE A 108 -1.61 -23.43 5.41
CA PHE A 108 -1.98 -23.64 6.81
C PHE A 108 -2.33 -22.33 7.51
N ASP A 109 -3.12 -22.42 8.59
CA ASP A 109 -3.48 -21.27 9.41
C ASP A 109 -2.31 -20.93 10.35
N PRO A 110 -1.74 -19.71 10.34
CA PRO A 110 -0.57 -19.37 11.17
C PRO A 110 -0.85 -19.36 12.68
N LYS A 111 -2.11 -19.26 13.11
CA LYS A 111 -2.50 -19.27 14.53
C LYS A 111 -2.69 -20.68 15.06
N THR A 112 -3.39 -21.52 14.30
CA THR A 112 -3.72 -22.90 14.74
C THR A 112 -2.73 -23.94 14.27
N GLN A 113 -1.98 -23.61 13.21
CA GLN A 113 -0.90 -24.40 12.61
C GLN A 113 -1.37 -25.71 12.01
N ARG A 114 -2.64 -25.71 11.63
CA ARG A 114 -3.32 -26.80 10.94
C ARG A 114 -3.38 -26.46 9.46
N SER A 115 -3.13 -27.49 8.65
CA SER A 115 -3.32 -27.41 7.20
C SER A 115 -4.78 -27.09 6.86
N ILE A 116 -4.96 -26.25 5.85
CA ILE A 116 -6.24 -25.81 5.30
C ILE A 116 -6.49 -26.58 3.99
N GLU A 117 -5.55 -26.49 3.04
CA GLU A 117 -5.70 -27.10 1.71
C GLU A 117 -4.34 -27.46 1.08
N ASN A 118 -4.36 -28.43 0.16
CA ASN A 118 -3.22 -28.76 -0.69
C ASN A 118 -3.22 -27.84 -1.93
N ILE A 119 -2.04 -27.39 -2.34
CA ILE A 119 -1.86 -26.54 -3.52
C ILE A 119 -0.80 -27.14 -4.46
N LYS A 120 -0.76 -26.66 -5.70
CA LYS A 120 0.21 -27.12 -6.71
C LYS A 120 1.47 -26.25 -6.80
N SER A 121 1.33 -24.98 -6.46
CA SER A 121 2.39 -23.99 -6.61
C SER A 121 2.27 -22.90 -5.56
N TYR A 122 3.39 -22.44 -5.02
CA TYR A 122 3.45 -21.31 -4.09
C TYR A 122 4.49 -20.30 -4.54
N ARG A 123 4.06 -19.04 -4.72
CA ARG A 123 4.94 -17.94 -5.14
C ARG A 123 5.66 -17.29 -3.95
N VAL A 124 6.99 -17.27 -3.98
CA VAL A 124 7.85 -16.63 -2.98
C VAL A 124 8.47 -15.38 -3.61
N ILE A 125 8.25 -14.22 -2.98
CA ILE A 125 8.73 -12.91 -3.44
C ILE A 125 9.60 -12.25 -2.36
N PRO A 126 10.48 -11.29 -2.69
CA PRO A 126 11.25 -10.54 -1.70
C PRO A 126 10.37 -9.89 -0.62
N CYS A 127 10.90 -9.83 0.60
CA CYS A 127 10.24 -9.19 1.74
C CYS A 127 10.62 -7.72 1.94
N CYS A 128 11.53 -7.21 1.11
CA CYS A 128 12.03 -5.84 1.18
C CYS A 128 11.87 -5.14 -0.17
N GLU A 129 11.71 -3.81 -0.14
CA GLU A 129 11.63 -2.97 -1.34
C GLU A 129 13.03 -2.70 -1.94
N ILE A 130 14.08 -2.82 -1.12
CA ILE A 130 15.50 -2.73 -1.51
C ILE A 130 16.26 -3.86 -0.81
N LEU A 131 17.20 -4.48 -1.50
CA LEU A 131 18.13 -5.45 -0.95
C LEU A 131 19.54 -5.04 -1.33
N LEU A 132 20.46 -5.16 -0.37
CA LEU A 132 21.88 -4.89 -0.58
C LEU A 132 22.64 -6.20 -0.45
N SER A 133 23.55 -6.46 -1.39
CA SER A 133 24.55 -7.50 -1.18
C SER A 133 25.45 -7.15 0.02
N PRO A 134 26.12 -8.13 0.65
CA PRO A 134 27.05 -7.86 1.74
C PRO A 134 28.09 -6.78 1.40
N ASP A 135 28.64 -6.81 0.18
CA ASP A 135 29.61 -5.81 -0.30
C ASP A 135 28.97 -4.42 -0.46
N GLN A 136 27.72 -4.35 -0.92
CA GLN A 136 27.00 -3.08 -1.04
C GLN A 136 26.67 -2.50 0.34
N ALA A 137 26.22 -3.34 1.28
CA ALA A 137 25.92 -2.95 2.65
C ALA A 137 27.19 -2.41 3.35
N GLU A 138 28.32 -3.09 3.15
CA GLU A 138 29.61 -2.66 3.68
C GLU A 138 30.10 -1.34 3.05
N SER A 139 29.91 -1.17 1.73
CA SER A 139 30.21 0.09 1.05
C SER A 139 29.37 1.25 1.59
N VAL A 140 28.07 1.04 1.81
CA VAL A 140 27.15 2.02 2.41
C VAL A 140 27.60 2.37 3.83
N ARG A 141 27.95 1.36 4.64
CA ARG A 141 28.45 1.53 6.00
C ARG A 141 29.67 2.44 6.02
N GLN A 142 30.69 2.12 5.21
CA GLN A 142 31.93 2.88 5.19
C GLN A 142 31.73 4.33 4.76
N LYS A 143 30.88 4.59 3.76
CA LYS A 143 30.57 5.97 3.34
C LYS A 143 29.89 6.75 4.45
N MET A 144 28.92 6.13 5.13
CA MET A 144 28.19 6.77 6.22
C MET A 144 29.10 7.07 7.42
N GLU A 145 30.01 6.15 7.78
CA GLU A 145 31.01 6.36 8.82
C GLU A 145 31.94 7.53 8.49
N ASN A 146 32.43 7.61 7.25
CA ASN A 146 33.24 8.74 6.79
C ASN A 146 32.49 10.08 6.91
N SER A 147 31.20 10.12 6.53
CA SER A 147 30.35 11.32 6.68
C SER A 147 30.16 11.71 8.15
N ILE A 148 29.98 10.73 9.03
CA ILE A 148 29.86 10.94 10.48
C ILE A 148 31.16 11.51 11.04
N GLU A 149 32.32 10.93 10.72
CA GLU A 149 33.63 11.41 11.16
C GLU A 149 33.90 12.84 10.69
N SER A 150 33.67 13.10 9.39
CA SER A 150 33.80 14.44 8.81
C SER A 150 32.91 15.46 9.53
N ARG A 151 31.67 15.08 9.85
CA ARG A 151 30.76 15.92 10.61
C ARG A 151 31.28 16.17 12.02
N MET A 152 31.72 15.14 12.75
CA MET A 152 32.24 15.29 14.11
C MET A 152 33.44 16.25 14.14
N SER A 153 34.33 16.17 13.14
CA SER A 153 35.50 17.05 13.04
C SER A 153 35.14 18.53 12.80
N SER A 154 33.97 18.81 12.21
CA SER A 154 33.52 20.16 11.86
C SER A 154 32.60 20.79 12.90
N ILE A 155 32.28 20.11 14.01
CA ILE A 155 31.47 20.67 15.10
C ILE A 155 32.25 21.76 15.85
N SER A 156 31.73 22.99 15.81
CA SER A 156 32.20 24.13 16.61
C SER A 156 32.18 23.84 18.11
N GLU A 157 33.17 24.33 18.84
CA GLU A 157 33.24 24.21 20.32
C GLU A 157 32.13 24.96 21.06
N LEU A 158 31.43 25.88 20.38
CA LEU A 158 30.32 26.65 20.95
C LEU A 158 28.98 25.89 20.95
N ASN A 159 28.90 24.76 20.24
CA ASN A 159 27.73 23.90 20.24
C ASN A 159 27.78 22.95 21.44
N ASP A 160 26.66 22.28 21.74
CA ASP A 160 26.56 21.14 22.66
C ASP A 160 27.36 19.93 22.12
N LYS A 161 28.65 20.13 21.85
CA LYS A 161 29.53 19.35 20.99
C LYS A 161 29.59 17.91 21.46
N ARG A 162 29.76 17.73 22.77
CA ARG A 162 29.80 16.40 23.39
C ARG A 162 28.51 15.62 23.16
N ALA A 163 27.34 16.25 23.33
CA ALA A 163 26.05 15.59 23.12
C ALA A 163 25.80 15.29 21.64
N MET A 164 26.20 16.18 20.74
CA MET A 164 26.11 15.96 19.29
C MET A 164 27.01 14.81 18.83
N GLU A 165 28.26 14.79 19.28
CA GLU A 165 29.21 13.70 18.98
C GLU A 165 28.70 12.35 19.49
N GLU A 166 28.12 12.30 20.70
CA GLU A 166 27.51 11.09 21.24
C GLU A 166 26.32 10.62 20.39
N ASN A 167 25.44 11.53 19.97
CA ASN A 167 24.32 11.20 19.09
C ASN A 167 24.79 10.66 17.73
N LEU A 168 25.85 11.23 17.17
CA LEU A 168 26.42 10.81 15.89
C LEU A 168 27.09 9.43 15.98
N ARG A 169 27.82 9.15 17.07
CA ARG A 169 28.36 7.81 17.33
C ARG A 169 27.26 6.77 17.42
N ARG A 170 26.20 7.07 18.19
CA ARG A 170 25.03 6.19 18.32
C ARG A 170 24.30 5.97 16.98
N LEU A 171 24.24 7.00 16.13
CA LEU A 171 23.70 6.89 14.78
C LEU A 171 24.52 5.90 13.94
N GLY A 172 25.85 6.04 13.94
CA GLY A 172 26.77 5.16 13.22
C GLY A 172 26.72 3.71 13.71
N GLU A 173 26.70 3.50 15.03
CA GLU A 173 26.58 2.17 15.64
C GLU A 173 25.30 1.46 15.19
N LYS A 174 24.15 2.13 15.33
CA LYS A 174 22.85 1.57 14.91
C LYS A 174 22.78 1.29 13.41
N ALA A 175 23.29 2.22 12.60
CA ALA A 175 23.35 2.04 11.15
C ALA A 175 24.24 0.86 10.75
N GLY A 176 25.42 0.75 11.38
CA GLY A 176 26.36 -0.34 11.13
C GLY A 176 25.82 -1.69 11.57
N GLU A 177 25.12 -1.77 12.70
CA GLU A 177 24.43 -2.99 13.14
C GLU A 177 23.36 -3.43 12.14
N ALA A 178 22.50 -2.50 11.71
CA ALA A 178 21.45 -2.78 10.73
C ALA A 178 22.02 -3.29 9.39
N LEU A 179 23.09 -2.67 8.89
CA LEU A 179 23.74 -3.07 7.64
C LEU A 179 24.46 -4.43 7.75
N ARG A 180 25.07 -4.75 8.91
CA ARG A 180 25.79 -6.02 9.12
C ARG A 180 24.88 -7.22 9.25
N ASN A 181 23.78 -7.07 9.98
CA ASN A 181 22.91 -8.19 10.26
C ASN A 181 22.06 -8.59 9.04
N GLY A 182 22.04 -7.77 7.98
CA GLY A 182 21.08 -7.94 6.89
C GLY A 182 19.63 -7.85 7.39
N ASP A 183 19.44 -7.30 8.60
CA ASP A 183 18.13 -7.08 9.18
C ASP A 183 17.35 -6.17 8.23
N TYR A 184 16.03 -6.33 8.22
CA TYR A 184 15.16 -5.37 7.54
C TYR A 184 15.54 -3.96 8.00
N ILE A 185 16.18 -3.21 7.11
CA ILE A 185 16.65 -1.86 7.41
C ILE A 185 15.40 -0.98 7.42
N TYR A 186 14.83 -0.82 8.61
CA TYR A 186 13.71 0.07 8.81
C TYR A 186 14.15 1.47 8.42
N ASN A 187 13.38 2.10 7.52
CA ASN A 187 13.71 3.36 6.87
C ASN A 187 15.00 3.31 6.01
N ILE A 188 15.08 2.35 5.08
CA ILE A 188 16.18 2.24 4.11
C ILE A 188 16.43 3.55 3.33
N GLU A 189 15.40 4.41 3.22
CA GLU A 189 15.48 5.73 2.65
C GLU A 189 16.56 6.60 3.31
N PHE A 190 16.87 6.41 4.61
CA PHE A 190 17.98 7.10 5.29
C PHE A 190 19.37 6.76 4.74
N PHE A 191 19.48 5.62 4.07
CA PHE A 191 20.71 5.18 3.42
C PHE A 191 20.74 5.55 1.95
N SER A 192 19.63 6.06 1.40
CA SER A 192 19.51 6.39 -0.04
C SER A 192 20.63 7.26 -0.61
N PRO A 193 21.19 8.27 0.10
CA PRO A 193 22.28 9.08 -0.44
C PRO A 193 23.59 8.29 -0.64
N TYR A 194 23.73 7.16 0.06
CA TYR A 194 24.93 6.33 0.05
C TYR A 194 24.79 5.09 -0.82
N LEU A 195 23.56 4.75 -1.22
CA LEU A 195 23.25 3.58 -2.02
C LEU A 195 24.10 3.58 -3.31
N PRO A 196 24.86 2.52 -3.59
CA PRO A 196 25.67 2.40 -4.80
C PRO A 196 24.83 2.02 -6.03
N ILE A 197 23.51 2.19 -5.96
CA ILE A 197 22.55 1.74 -6.96
C ILE A 197 21.68 2.90 -7.41
N LYS A 198 21.26 2.84 -8.68
CA LYS A 198 20.15 3.67 -9.15
C LYS A 198 18.90 3.30 -8.36
N THR A 199 18.20 4.30 -7.87
CA THR A 199 16.94 4.15 -7.15
C THR A 199 15.77 4.18 -8.14
N TYR A 200 14.78 3.34 -7.89
CA TYR A 200 13.57 3.22 -8.72
C TYR A 200 12.35 3.58 -7.90
N ASN A 201 11.23 3.77 -8.58
CA ASN A 201 9.93 3.94 -7.95
C ASN A 201 8.87 3.13 -8.69
N VAL A 202 7.63 3.13 -8.22
CA VAL A 202 6.57 2.29 -8.81
C VAL A 202 6.29 2.64 -10.29
N GLY A 203 6.59 3.86 -10.73
CA GLY A 203 6.50 4.27 -12.13
C GLY A 203 7.48 3.53 -13.05
N ASP A 204 8.62 3.06 -12.53
CA ASP A 204 9.59 2.26 -13.29
C ASP A 204 9.15 0.81 -13.47
N TYR A 205 8.16 0.36 -12.69
CA TYR A 205 7.55 -0.96 -12.79
C TYR A 205 6.39 -0.99 -13.79
N LEU A 206 5.91 0.17 -14.25
CA LEU A 206 4.83 0.26 -15.23
C LEU A 206 5.33 -0.05 -16.64
N GLU A 207 4.53 -0.78 -17.40
CA GLU A 207 4.75 -0.99 -18.83
C GLU A 207 4.79 0.34 -19.60
N ASN A 208 5.44 0.34 -20.77
CA ASN A 208 5.63 1.56 -21.57
C ASN A 208 4.31 2.13 -22.12
N ASP A 209 3.28 1.30 -22.29
CA ASP A 209 1.95 1.67 -22.77
C ASP A 209 0.97 1.99 -21.63
N ALA A 210 1.43 1.98 -20.37
CA ALA A 210 0.59 2.29 -19.22
C ALA A 210 0.03 3.72 -19.32
N VAL A 211 -1.26 3.86 -19.06
CA VAL A 211 -1.93 5.17 -18.97
C VAL A 211 -1.79 5.70 -17.54
N VAL A 212 -1.28 6.91 -17.41
CA VAL A 212 -1.03 7.54 -16.12
C VAL A 212 -2.12 8.58 -15.86
N VAL A 213 -2.79 8.50 -14.71
CA VAL A 213 -3.85 9.45 -14.34
C VAL A 213 -3.43 10.27 -13.14
N PHE A 214 -3.34 11.59 -13.30
CA PHE A 214 -3.12 12.53 -12.22
C PHE A 214 -4.44 13.19 -11.84
N HIS A 215 -4.93 12.91 -10.63
CA HIS A 215 -6.09 13.61 -10.07
C HIS A 215 -5.63 14.86 -9.34
N GLU A 216 -5.97 16.05 -9.86
CA GLU A 216 -5.55 17.35 -9.35
C GLU A 216 -4.02 17.49 -9.22
N PRO A 217 -3.25 17.42 -10.33
CA PRO A 217 -1.78 17.41 -10.29
C PRO A 217 -1.15 18.58 -9.54
N ASN A 218 -1.78 19.77 -9.55
CA ASN A 218 -1.30 20.91 -8.79
C ASN A 218 -1.45 20.70 -7.27
N ALA A 219 -2.52 20.05 -6.81
CA ALA A 219 -2.69 19.70 -5.41
C ALA A 219 -1.68 18.63 -4.99
N ILE A 220 -1.37 17.68 -5.88
CA ILE A 220 -0.32 16.68 -5.64
C ILE A 220 1.05 17.37 -5.46
N ARG A 221 1.38 18.32 -6.35
CA ARG A 221 2.61 19.11 -6.26
C ARG A 221 2.67 19.92 -4.95
N GLU A 222 1.58 20.56 -4.56
CA GLU A 222 1.48 21.34 -3.32
C GLU A 222 1.67 20.44 -2.09
N SER A 223 0.96 19.30 -2.02
CA SER A 223 1.13 18.29 -0.97
C SER A 223 2.58 17.80 -0.85
N ARG A 224 3.26 17.59 -1.99
CA ARG A 224 4.66 17.16 -2.01
C ARG A 224 5.60 18.26 -1.51
N LYS A 225 5.30 19.53 -1.81
CA LYS A 225 6.05 20.68 -1.32
C LYS A 225 5.88 20.84 0.19
N ASP A 226 4.65 20.77 0.70
CA ASP A 226 4.38 20.88 2.13
C ASP A 226 5.13 19.78 2.92
N SER A 227 5.12 18.56 2.38
CA SER A 227 5.90 17.44 2.95
C SER A 227 7.41 17.69 2.95
N TYR A 228 7.95 18.40 1.96
CA TYR A 228 9.35 18.79 1.92
C TYR A 228 9.67 19.86 2.97
N ASP A 229 8.81 20.88 3.09
CA ASP A 229 9.00 21.95 4.06
C ASP A 229 8.99 21.39 5.50
N ASP A 230 8.05 20.48 5.80
CA ASP A 230 8.00 19.73 7.07
C ASP A 230 9.27 18.89 7.29
N PHE A 231 9.73 18.20 6.26
CA PHE A 231 10.96 17.40 6.31
C PHE A 231 12.17 18.27 6.63
N ILE A 232 12.37 19.40 5.94
CA ILE A 232 13.52 20.30 6.14
C ILE A 232 13.50 20.93 7.52
N MET A 233 12.32 21.34 8.01
CA MET A 233 12.18 21.84 9.38
C MET A 233 12.63 20.79 10.39
N LYS A 234 12.17 19.54 10.24
CA LYS A 234 12.54 18.46 11.15
C LYS A 234 14.01 18.06 11.01
N PHE A 235 14.51 18.00 9.78
CA PHE A 235 15.90 17.70 9.47
C PHE A 235 16.82 18.72 10.13
N THR A 236 16.53 20.02 10.02
CA THR A 236 17.33 21.10 10.63
C THR A 236 17.39 20.95 12.16
N GLU A 237 16.26 20.63 12.80
CA GLU A 237 16.22 20.36 14.25
C GLU A 237 17.11 19.17 14.64
N LEU A 238 16.98 18.05 13.94
CA LEU A 238 17.75 16.83 14.19
C LEU A 238 19.24 17.02 13.87
N TYR A 239 19.54 17.80 12.84
CA TYR A 239 20.87 18.16 12.41
C TYR A 239 21.57 18.95 13.52
N GLY A 240 20.90 19.96 14.08
CA GLY A 240 21.42 20.72 15.23
C GLY A 240 21.70 19.86 16.46
N LYS A 241 21.04 18.71 16.61
CA LYS A 241 21.24 17.75 17.70
C LYS A 241 22.27 16.65 17.40
N GLY A 242 22.82 16.60 16.18
CA GLY A 242 23.71 15.52 15.75
C GLY A 242 23.00 14.17 15.56
N GLN A 243 21.70 14.16 15.26
CA GLN A 243 20.90 12.94 15.09
C GLN A 243 20.75 12.49 13.63
N VAL A 244 21.20 13.30 12.68
CA VAL A 244 21.24 13.06 11.23
C VAL A 244 22.54 13.63 10.64
N ILE A 245 22.87 13.25 9.40
CA ILE A 245 24.04 13.73 8.63
C ILE A 245 23.62 14.54 7.40
N SER A 246 24.54 15.32 6.81
CA SER A 246 24.20 16.33 5.79
C SER A 246 23.62 15.73 4.51
N GLU A 247 24.17 14.61 4.07
CA GLU A 247 23.77 13.92 2.85
C GLU A 247 22.32 13.43 2.92
N GLN A 248 21.79 13.20 4.13
CA GLN A 248 20.41 12.79 4.34
C GLN A 248 19.39 13.89 4.02
N GLU A 249 19.81 15.13 3.79
CA GLU A 249 18.95 16.19 3.24
C GLU A 249 18.42 15.80 1.84
N HIS A 250 19.18 15.02 1.08
CA HIS A 250 18.87 14.64 -0.30
C HIS A 250 17.97 13.39 -0.43
N ILE A 251 17.42 12.87 0.68
CA ILE A 251 16.48 11.75 0.64
C ILE A 251 15.18 12.15 -0.07
N PHE A 252 14.82 13.43 0.02
CA PHE A 252 13.55 13.93 -0.48
C PHE A 252 13.68 14.52 -1.89
N ASN A 253 13.10 13.84 -2.87
CA ASN A 253 12.99 14.38 -4.23
C ASN A 253 11.77 15.31 -4.38
N ASP A 254 11.93 16.35 -5.19
CA ASP A 254 10.82 17.23 -5.58
C ASP A 254 9.83 16.50 -6.51
N PHE A 255 8.63 17.08 -6.67
CA PHE A 255 7.58 16.49 -7.50
C PHE A 255 8.00 16.27 -8.95
N HIS A 256 8.69 17.24 -9.56
CA HIS A 256 9.11 17.17 -10.96
C HIS A 256 10.07 15.99 -11.19
N GLN A 257 11.02 15.79 -10.28
CA GLN A 257 11.96 14.69 -10.30
C GLN A 257 11.25 13.34 -10.11
N SER A 258 10.35 13.24 -9.12
CA SER A 258 9.63 12.00 -8.82
C SER A 258 8.92 11.43 -10.06
N ILE A 259 8.19 12.27 -10.81
CA ILE A 259 7.34 11.79 -11.92
C ILE A 259 8.05 11.75 -13.28
N SER A 260 9.34 12.09 -13.35
CA SER A 260 10.08 12.22 -14.62
C SER A 260 10.06 10.96 -15.48
N ASN A 261 10.08 9.79 -14.85
CA ASN A 261 10.04 8.47 -15.50
C ASN A 261 8.67 8.11 -16.08
N ILE A 262 7.58 8.79 -15.71
CA ILE A 262 6.22 8.54 -16.20
C ILE A 262 5.68 9.63 -17.12
N LYS A 263 6.32 10.81 -17.17
CA LYS A 263 5.89 11.94 -18.02
C LYS A 263 5.84 11.64 -19.53
N THR A 264 6.61 10.66 -19.99
CA THR A 264 6.67 10.28 -21.42
C THR A 264 5.50 9.40 -21.87
N ARG A 265 4.70 8.89 -20.93
CA ARG A 265 3.52 8.06 -21.22
C ARG A 265 2.27 8.92 -21.45
N LEU A 266 1.23 8.30 -22.01
CA LEU A 266 -0.08 8.94 -22.11
C LEU A 266 -0.57 9.33 -20.71
N SER A 267 -0.57 10.64 -20.45
CA SER A 267 -0.89 11.21 -19.15
C SER A 267 -2.25 11.92 -19.21
N LEU A 268 -3.20 11.46 -18.41
CA LEU A 268 -4.50 12.08 -18.22
C LEU A 268 -4.47 12.91 -16.94
N MET A 269 -4.81 14.19 -17.05
CA MET A 269 -4.92 15.08 -15.90
C MET A 269 -6.40 15.37 -15.65
N LEU A 270 -6.89 14.94 -14.49
CA LEU A 270 -8.26 15.18 -14.07
C LEU A 270 -8.29 16.42 -13.17
N TYR A 271 -9.11 17.38 -13.56
CA TYR A 271 -9.40 18.58 -12.80
C TYR A 271 -10.91 18.67 -12.57
N ASN A 272 -11.31 18.97 -11.35
CA ASN A 272 -12.71 19.21 -11.00
C ASN A 272 -13.18 20.62 -11.41
N ASN A 273 -12.24 21.55 -11.59
CA ASN A 273 -12.49 22.95 -11.95
C ASN A 273 -11.69 23.36 -13.19
N THR A 274 -11.79 24.63 -13.56
CA THR A 274 -11.01 25.23 -14.66
C THR A 274 -9.54 24.87 -14.56
N LEU A 275 -8.97 24.45 -15.70
CA LEU A 275 -7.55 24.16 -15.84
C LEU A 275 -6.74 25.36 -15.31
N LYS A 276 -5.96 25.11 -14.26
CA LYS A 276 -4.91 26.03 -13.81
C LYS A 276 -3.66 25.73 -14.64
N ASN A 277 -2.85 26.76 -14.92
CA ASN A 277 -1.54 26.57 -15.52
C ASN A 277 -0.78 25.47 -14.77
N ASN A 278 -0.27 24.49 -15.51
CA ASN A 278 0.52 23.40 -14.97
C ASN A 278 1.94 23.51 -15.52
N ILE A 279 2.93 23.56 -14.61
CA ILE A 279 4.34 23.75 -14.96
C ILE A 279 4.98 22.42 -15.38
N ASP A 280 4.42 21.28 -14.95
CA ASP A 280 5.02 19.96 -15.17
C ASP A 280 4.64 19.32 -16.50
N PHE A 281 3.53 19.73 -17.09
CA PHE A 281 2.90 19.04 -18.20
C PHE A 281 2.56 20.01 -19.32
N HIS A 282 2.85 19.58 -20.55
CA HIS A 282 2.33 20.21 -21.75
C HIS A 282 0.95 19.63 -22.07
N VAL A 283 -0.07 20.48 -22.19
CA VAL A 283 -1.44 20.05 -22.47
C VAL A 283 -1.66 20.01 -23.98
N GLU A 284 -1.70 18.80 -24.56
CA GLU A 284 -1.99 18.63 -25.99
C GLU A 284 -3.49 18.78 -26.31
N LYS A 285 -4.36 18.27 -25.42
CA LYS A 285 -5.81 18.29 -25.61
C LYS A 285 -6.51 18.52 -24.30
N LEU A 286 -7.47 19.46 -24.32
CA LEU A 286 -8.39 19.69 -23.22
C LEU A 286 -9.75 19.09 -23.57
N VAL A 287 -10.28 18.25 -22.68
CA VAL A 287 -11.63 17.70 -22.78
C VAL A 287 -12.38 18.11 -21.52
N SER A 288 -13.43 18.91 -21.69
CA SER A 288 -14.34 19.26 -20.60
C SER A 288 -15.55 18.35 -20.63
N VAL A 289 -15.83 17.70 -19.50
CA VAL A 289 -17.05 16.93 -19.29
C VAL A 289 -17.87 17.65 -18.24
N ARG A 290 -19.06 18.15 -18.61
CA ARG A 290 -19.93 18.80 -17.66
C ARG A 290 -20.52 17.76 -16.71
N SER A 291 -20.38 18.01 -15.42
CA SER A 291 -21.02 17.22 -14.38
C SER A 291 -21.73 18.11 -13.36
N ARG A 292 -22.70 17.53 -12.65
CA ARG A 292 -23.36 18.14 -11.48
C ARG A 292 -23.68 17.06 -10.46
N GLU A 293 -23.74 17.43 -9.19
CA GLU A 293 -24.20 16.51 -8.14
C GLU A 293 -25.66 16.10 -8.39
N SER A 294 -25.98 14.86 -8.04
CA SER A 294 -27.36 14.36 -8.09
C SER A 294 -28.23 14.96 -7.00
N ASN A 295 -29.55 14.94 -7.23
CA ASN A 295 -30.53 15.30 -6.21
C ASN A 295 -30.51 14.29 -5.05
N GLN A 296 -30.78 14.79 -3.84
CA GLN A 296 -31.02 13.95 -2.67
C GLN A 296 -32.52 13.75 -2.46
N TYR A 297 -32.92 12.50 -2.27
CA TYR A 297 -34.32 12.07 -2.20
C TYR A 297 -34.79 11.76 -0.78
N TYR A 298 -33.88 11.54 0.18
CA TYR A 298 -34.22 11.35 1.61
C TYR A 298 -35.34 10.33 1.86
N ALA A 299 -35.23 9.16 1.22
CA ALA A 299 -36.18 8.05 1.23
C ALA A 299 -37.55 8.34 0.58
N LYS A 300 -37.71 9.46 -0.13
CA LYS A 300 -38.91 9.77 -0.91
C LYS A 300 -38.89 9.04 -2.25
N ILE A 301 -39.24 7.76 -2.24
CA ILE A 301 -39.17 6.88 -3.42
C ILE A 301 -40.08 7.36 -4.56
N ASP A 302 -41.23 7.97 -4.26
CA ASP A 302 -42.13 8.49 -5.30
C ASP A 302 -41.52 9.66 -6.09
N GLU A 303 -40.74 10.53 -5.42
CA GLU A 303 -40.02 11.62 -6.09
C GLU A 303 -38.89 11.06 -6.96
N LEU A 304 -38.15 10.07 -6.45
CA LEU A 304 -37.11 9.34 -7.18
C LEU A 304 -37.68 8.63 -8.43
N ALA A 305 -38.78 7.91 -8.30
CA ALA A 305 -39.45 7.19 -9.39
C ALA A 305 -39.86 8.15 -10.52
N LYS A 306 -40.46 9.30 -10.19
CA LYS A 306 -40.82 10.34 -11.15
C LYS A 306 -39.60 10.90 -11.88
N ASP A 307 -38.52 11.18 -11.15
CA ASP A 307 -37.28 11.68 -11.73
C ASP A 307 -36.62 10.64 -12.66
N ILE A 308 -36.56 9.37 -12.24
CA ILE A 308 -36.02 8.28 -13.08
C ILE A 308 -36.85 8.15 -14.36
N ASN A 309 -38.18 8.10 -14.26
CA ASN A 309 -39.04 7.98 -15.45
C ASN A 309 -38.87 9.16 -16.41
N ARG A 310 -38.76 10.39 -15.89
CA ARG A 310 -38.44 11.58 -16.69
C ARG A 310 -37.07 11.47 -17.37
N LEU A 311 -36.05 11.02 -16.65
CA LEU A 311 -34.70 10.84 -17.18
C LEU A 311 -34.67 9.74 -18.27
N LYS A 312 -35.36 8.62 -18.06
CA LYS A 312 -35.51 7.54 -19.06
C LYS A 312 -36.15 8.08 -20.34
N TYR A 313 -37.24 8.84 -20.22
CA TYR A 313 -37.90 9.49 -21.36
C TYR A 313 -36.96 10.44 -22.12
N ASN A 314 -36.10 11.17 -21.41
CA ASN A 314 -35.11 12.07 -22.01
C ASN A 314 -33.89 11.33 -22.60
N GLY A 315 -33.86 9.99 -22.54
CA GLY A 315 -32.81 9.15 -23.09
C GLY A 315 -31.59 8.99 -22.18
N TYR A 316 -31.74 9.18 -20.86
CA TYR A 316 -30.63 8.94 -19.94
C TYR A 316 -30.36 7.45 -19.73
N LYS A 317 -29.09 7.13 -19.52
CA LYS A 317 -28.60 5.87 -18.95
C LYS A 317 -28.48 6.08 -17.45
N ILE A 318 -29.21 5.30 -16.64
CA ILE A 318 -29.34 5.56 -15.21
C ILE A 318 -28.82 4.38 -14.39
N TYR A 319 -27.83 4.63 -13.55
CA TYR A 319 -27.22 3.65 -12.67
C TYR A 319 -27.59 3.98 -11.23
N LEU A 320 -28.27 3.06 -10.56
CA LEU A 320 -28.54 3.15 -9.13
C LEU A 320 -27.53 2.28 -8.40
N GLU A 321 -26.56 2.89 -7.74
CA GLU A 321 -25.49 2.19 -7.05
C GLU A 321 -25.84 1.98 -5.58
N LEU A 322 -26.01 0.71 -5.19
CA LEU A 322 -26.44 0.32 -3.84
C LEU A 322 -25.42 -0.63 -3.20
N GLY A 323 -25.26 -0.55 -1.87
CA GLY A 323 -24.18 -1.24 -1.17
C GLY A 323 -24.42 -2.73 -0.92
N SER A 324 -25.64 -3.24 -1.12
CA SER A 324 -25.97 -4.65 -0.94
C SER A 324 -27.16 -5.09 -1.79
N GLU A 325 -27.19 -6.38 -2.12
CA GLU A 325 -28.31 -6.99 -2.85
C GLU A 325 -29.64 -6.88 -2.07
N GLU A 326 -29.61 -6.97 -0.74
CA GLU A 326 -30.81 -6.83 0.09
C GLU A 326 -31.41 -5.42 -0.01
N THR A 327 -30.58 -4.38 0.09
CA THR A 327 -31.03 -2.99 -0.13
C THR A 327 -31.53 -2.81 -1.56
N ALA A 328 -30.83 -3.38 -2.54
CA ALA A 328 -31.21 -3.31 -3.94
C ALA A 328 -32.61 -3.86 -4.22
N ASN A 329 -32.91 -5.06 -3.72
CA ASN A 329 -34.24 -5.66 -3.86
C ASN A 329 -35.33 -4.78 -3.21
N LYS A 330 -35.10 -4.25 -2.00
CA LYS A 330 -36.06 -3.38 -1.30
C LYS A 330 -36.36 -2.09 -2.07
N ILE A 331 -35.32 -1.45 -2.62
CA ILE A 331 -35.46 -0.21 -3.39
C ILE A 331 -36.15 -0.51 -4.73
N GLN A 332 -35.80 -1.60 -5.41
CA GLN A 332 -36.47 -2.01 -6.64
C GLN A 332 -37.98 -2.25 -6.41
N ASP A 333 -38.35 -3.00 -5.38
CA ASP A 333 -39.75 -3.26 -5.04
C ASP A 333 -40.51 -1.97 -4.75
N SER A 334 -39.86 -1.02 -4.08
CA SER A 334 -40.45 0.29 -3.78
C SER A 334 -40.62 1.12 -5.05
N LEU A 335 -39.63 1.14 -5.95
CA LEU A 335 -39.71 1.82 -7.24
C LEU A 335 -40.81 1.23 -8.13
N LYS A 336 -40.94 -0.10 -8.15
CA LYS A 336 -41.97 -0.80 -8.91
C LYS A 336 -43.38 -0.47 -8.42
N LYS A 337 -43.57 -0.31 -7.10
CA LYS A 337 -44.84 0.16 -6.50
C LYS A 337 -45.17 1.60 -6.88
N SER A 338 -44.17 2.41 -7.22
CA SER A 338 -44.31 3.79 -7.70
C SER A 338 -44.26 3.89 -9.23
N ASP A 339 -44.65 2.83 -9.95
CA ASP A 339 -44.68 2.74 -11.43
C ASP A 339 -43.34 3.08 -12.12
N CYS A 340 -42.22 2.67 -11.52
CA CYS A 340 -40.88 2.85 -12.07
C CYS A 340 -40.13 1.52 -12.19
N ASP A 341 -39.99 1.04 -13.43
CA ASP A 341 -39.25 -0.19 -13.72
C ASP A 341 -37.74 0.06 -13.80
N VAL A 342 -36.99 -0.64 -12.95
CA VAL A 342 -35.53 -0.62 -12.92
C VAL A 342 -35.02 -2.06 -12.83
N ALA A 343 -34.06 -2.44 -13.66
CA ALA A 343 -33.50 -3.80 -13.68
C ALA A 343 -32.50 -4.01 -12.54
N LEU A 344 -32.41 -5.21 -11.97
CA LEU A 344 -31.28 -5.60 -11.13
C LEU A 344 -30.16 -6.11 -12.04
N ALA A 345 -28.99 -5.49 -11.95
CA ALA A 345 -27.82 -5.84 -12.75
C ALA A 345 -26.54 -5.74 -11.91
N PHE A 346 -26.47 -6.53 -10.83
CA PHE A 346 -25.38 -6.47 -9.85
C PHE A 346 -23.98 -6.56 -10.46
N ASN A 347 -23.82 -7.31 -11.54
CA ASN A 347 -22.58 -7.46 -12.28
C ASN A 347 -22.77 -7.02 -13.74
N LEU A 348 -22.87 -5.71 -13.94
CA LEU A 348 -23.12 -5.14 -15.25
C LEU A 348 -21.89 -5.32 -16.17
N LYS A 349 -21.99 -6.25 -17.12
CA LYS A 349 -20.91 -6.52 -18.11
C LYS A 349 -21.00 -5.66 -19.38
N LYS A 350 -22.14 -5.00 -19.60
CA LYS A 350 -22.41 -4.19 -20.79
C LYS A 350 -23.06 -2.88 -20.37
N GLU A 351 -22.68 -1.80 -21.03
CA GLU A 351 -23.26 -0.48 -20.79
C GLU A 351 -24.79 -0.50 -21.03
N LEU A 352 -25.52 0.28 -20.23
CA LEU A 352 -26.94 0.52 -20.44
C LEU A 352 -27.20 1.26 -21.76
N LEU A 353 -28.29 0.90 -22.42
CA LEU A 353 -28.79 1.63 -23.58
C LEU A 353 -29.54 2.91 -23.14
N SER A 354 -29.66 3.86 -24.07
CA SER A 354 -30.44 5.08 -23.85
C SER A 354 -31.85 4.77 -23.34
N GLY A 355 -32.26 5.44 -22.26
CA GLY A 355 -33.57 5.28 -21.62
C GLY A 355 -33.67 4.11 -20.65
N GLN A 356 -32.58 3.39 -20.39
CA GLN A 356 -32.55 2.29 -19.42
C GLN A 356 -32.09 2.74 -18.04
N ALA A 357 -32.61 2.06 -17.02
CA ALA A 357 -32.20 2.22 -15.64
C ALA A 357 -31.90 0.85 -15.04
N ALA A 358 -30.78 0.73 -14.31
CA ALA A 358 -30.44 -0.49 -13.59
C ALA A 358 -29.83 -0.19 -12.21
N ILE A 359 -30.08 -1.10 -11.27
CA ILE A 359 -29.43 -1.15 -9.96
C ILE A 359 -28.20 -2.03 -10.07
N VAL A 360 -27.06 -1.47 -9.65
CA VAL A 360 -25.75 -2.14 -9.60
C VAL A 360 -25.25 -2.17 -8.16
N ILE A 361 -24.38 -3.13 -7.83
CA ILE A 361 -23.73 -3.16 -6.52
C ILE A 361 -22.44 -2.36 -6.57
N GLY A 362 -22.31 -1.42 -5.64
CA GLY A 362 -21.13 -0.57 -5.55
C GLY A 362 -21.19 0.40 -4.38
N TYR A 363 -20.20 1.29 -4.33
CA TYR A 363 -20.12 2.34 -3.33
C TYR A 363 -19.47 3.60 -3.91
N ALA A 364 -20.27 4.63 -4.15
CA ALA A 364 -19.83 6.01 -4.30
C ALA A 364 -20.42 6.90 -3.20
N GLU A 365 -19.73 8.00 -2.93
CA GLU A 365 -20.12 8.91 -1.85
C GLU A 365 -21.28 9.83 -2.21
N ARG A 366 -21.40 10.19 -3.49
CA ARG A 366 -22.43 11.07 -4.04
C ARG A 366 -22.72 10.62 -5.46
N GLY A 367 -23.97 10.79 -5.87
CA GLY A 367 -24.35 10.62 -7.26
C GLY A 367 -23.90 11.80 -8.11
N ILE A 368 -23.83 11.53 -9.40
CA ILE A 368 -23.30 12.45 -10.40
C ILE A 368 -24.15 12.36 -11.65
N ASP A 369 -24.46 13.51 -12.22
CA ASP A 369 -25.14 13.66 -13.49
C ASP A 369 -24.15 14.23 -14.50
N PHE A 370 -24.03 13.57 -15.65
CA PHE A 370 -23.33 14.03 -16.83
C PHE A 370 -24.33 14.35 -17.95
N PRO A 371 -24.84 15.60 -18.04
CA PRO A 371 -25.92 15.94 -18.96
C PRO A 371 -25.56 15.73 -20.43
N ASP A 372 -24.30 16.03 -20.79
CA ASP A 372 -23.81 15.91 -22.17
C ASP A 372 -23.72 14.45 -22.63
N LEU A 373 -23.48 13.53 -21.68
CA LEU A 373 -23.44 12.09 -21.91
C LEU A 373 -24.82 11.42 -21.71
N LYS A 374 -25.80 12.18 -21.21
CA LYS A 374 -27.07 11.67 -20.67
C LYS A 374 -26.85 10.47 -19.75
N LEU A 375 -25.91 10.61 -18.81
CA LEU A 375 -25.54 9.56 -17.87
C LEU A 375 -25.82 10.05 -16.45
N MET A 376 -26.61 9.27 -15.71
CA MET A 376 -26.96 9.57 -14.32
C MET A 376 -26.50 8.43 -13.43
N VAL A 377 -25.76 8.76 -12.38
CA VAL A 377 -25.45 7.85 -11.27
C VAL A 377 -26.15 8.37 -10.02
N ILE A 378 -26.98 7.53 -9.41
CA ILE A 378 -27.69 7.82 -8.17
C ILE A 378 -27.19 6.82 -7.13
N THR A 379 -26.68 7.31 -6.00
CA THR A 379 -26.12 6.45 -4.96
C THR A 379 -27.13 6.12 -3.87
N GLU A 380 -26.83 5.10 -3.07
CA GLU A 380 -27.58 4.79 -1.85
C GLU A 380 -27.73 6.01 -0.93
N LYS A 381 -26.70 6.86 -0.81
CA LYS A 381 -26.74 8.08 0.00
C LYS A 381 -27.69 9.13 -0.57
N ASP A 382 -27.82 9.24 -1.88
CA ASP A 382 -28.79 10.14 -2.50
C ASP A 382 -30.21 9.66 -2.25
N ILE A 383 -30.43 8.36 -2.34
CA ILE A 383 -31.75 7.74 -2.17
C ILE A 383 -32.19 7.79 -0.71
N LEU A 384 -31.36 7.32 0.22
CA LEU A 384 -31.73 7.15 1.63
C LEU A 384 -31.37 8.35 2.51
N GLY A 385 -30.56 9.28 1.99
CA GLY A 385 -29.90 10.30 2.80
C GLY A 385 -28.72 9.73 3.59
N SER A 386 -27.81 10.61 4.00
CA SER A 386 -26.77 10.24 4.96
C SER A 386 -27.43 9.92 6.30
N LYS A 387 -27.56 8.63 6.65
CA LYS A 387 -27.61 8.26 8.07
C LYS A 387 -26.36 8.88 8.69
N ILE A 388 -26.51 9.74 9.68
CA ILE A 388 -25.42 10.09 10.59
C ILE A 388 -24.97 8.76 11.20
N ARG A 389 -23.99 8.10 10.58
CA ARG A 389 -23.27 7.01 11.23
C ARG A 389 -22.55 7.71 12.38
N ARG A 390 -23.12 7.62 13.60
CA ARG A 390 -22.31 7.75 14.82
C ARG A 390 -21.08 6.91 14.56
N LYS A 391 -19.89 7.53 14.50
CA LYS A 391 -18.62 6.81 14.38
C LYS A 391 -18.70 5.68 15.40
N LYS A 392 -18.77 4.43 14.94
CA LYS A 392 -18.42 3.32 15.83
C LYS A 392 -16.98 3.63 16.20
N SER A 393 -16.78 4.06 17.44
CA SER A 393 -15.44 4.13 18.00
C SER A 393 -14.76 2.79 17.66
N PRO A 394 -13.48 2.81 17.23
CA PRO A 394 -12.76 1.57 17.09
C PRO A 394 -12.94 0.83 18.41
N LYS A 395 -13.35 -0.44 18.36
CA LYS A 395 -13.35 -1.28 19.56
C LYS A 395 -11.91 -1.17 20.07
N LYS A 396 -11.70 -0.43 21.16
CA LYS A 396 -10.46 -0.55 21.92
C LYS A 396 -10.30 -2.05 22.11
N HIS A 397 -9.22 -2.62 21.58
CA HIS A 397 -8.78 -3.92 22.02
C HIS A 397 -8.75 -3.82 23.53
N LYS A 398 -9.74 -4.40 24.21
CA LYS A 398 -9.57 -4.70 25.63
C LYS A 398 -8.32 -5.55 25.63
N ALA A 399 -7.26 -5.09 26.30
CA ALA A 399 -6.14 -5.93 26.63
C ALA A 399 -6.72 -7.27 27.08
N SER A 400 -6.29 -8.35 26.44
CA SER A 400 -6.72 -9.70 26.79
C SER A 400 -6.55 -9.85 28.29
N LYS A 401 -7.64 -10.23 28.98
CA LYS A 401 -7.53 -10.70 30.36
C LYS A 401 -6.50 -11.82 30.34
N ILE A 402 -5.48 -11.73 31.19
CA ILE A 402 -4.54 -12.82 31.42
C ILE A 402 -5.37 -13.90 32.13
N ASP A 403 -5.82 -14.90 31.40
CA ASP A 403 -6.60 -16.02 31.96
C ASP A 403 -5.69 -17.08 32.62
N THR A 404 -4.37 -16.95 32.51
CA THR A 404 -3.41 -17.91 33.06
C THR A 404 -2.17 -17.22 33.65
N PHE A 405 -1.90 -17.48 34.93
CA PHE A 405 -0.76 -16.95 35.70
C PHE A 405 0.63 -17.31 35.15
N THR A 406 0.72 -18.18 34.14
CA THR A 406 1.98 -18.68 33.58
C THR A 406 2.68 -17.73 32.60
N ASP A 407 2.03 -16.65 32.17
CA ASP A 407 2.57 -15.72 31.17
C ASP A 407 3.30 -14.51 31.78
N LEU A 408 3.45 -14.46 33.11
CA LEU A 408 4.11 -13.35 33.82
C LEU A 408 5.60 -13.63 34.03
N LYS A 409 6.46 -12.71 33.57
CA LYS A 409 7.88 -12.66 33.92
C LYS A 409 8.11 -11.72 35.10
N PRO A 410 9.13 -11.96 35.96
CA PRO A 410 9.52 -10.99 36.98
C PRO A 410 9.86 -9.64 36.35
N GLY A 411 9.12 -8.59 36.72
CA GLY A 411 9.24 -7.25 36.15
C GLY A 411 8.07 -6.80 35.27
N ASP A 412 7.11 -7.68 34.98
CA ASP A 412 5.90 -7.34 34.22
C ASP A 412 4.93 -6.50 35.05
N TYR A 413 4.48 -5.38 34.50
CA TYR A 413 3.53 -4.52 35.19
C TYR A 413 2.11 -5.14 35.19
N VAL A 414 1.58 -5.41 36.38
CA VAL A 414 0.23 -5.96 36.57
C VAL A 414 -0.70 -4.90 37.13
N VAL A 415 -1.94 -4.84 36.61
CA VAL A 415 -2.97 -3.90 37.07
C VAL A 415 -3.99 -4.63 37.94
N HIS A 416 -4.04 -4.29 39.22
CA HIS A 416 -5.02 -4.82 40.17
C HIS A 416 -6.23 -3.88 40.28
N GLU A 417 -7.45 -4.40 40.18
CA GLU A 417 -8.71 -3.61 40.16
C GLU A 417 -8.85 -2.65 41.36
N HIS A 418 -8.30 -3.00 42.52
CA HIS A 418 -8.38 -2.19 43.73
C HIS A 418 -7.11 -1.39 44.09
N HIS A 419 -5.96 -1.73 43.49
CA HIS A 419 -4.66 -1.21 43.96
C HIS A 419 -3.82 -0.51 42.88
N GLY A 420 -4.26 -0.55 41.61
CA GLY A 420 -3.55 0.12 40.51
C GLY A 420 -2.42 -0.74 39.93
N ILE A 421 -1.41 -0.08 39.33
CA ILE A 421 -0.31 -0.72 38.60
C ILE A 421 0.82 -1.07 39.58
N GLY A 422 1.23 -2.33 39.63
CA GLY A 422 2.40 -2.84 40.36
C GLY A 422 3.38 -3.56 39.42
N ILE A 423 4.60 -3.80 39.88
CA ILE A 423 5.66 -4.59 39.19
C ILE A 423 5.68 -6.01 39.75
#